data_AF-A0A2A5XHF9-F1
#
_entry.id   AF-A0A2A5XHF9-F1
#
_cell.length_a   1.000
_cell.length_b   1.000
_cell.length_c   1.000
_cell.angle_alpha   90.00
_cell.angle_beta   90.00
_cell.angle_gamma   90.00
#
_symmetry.space_group_name_H-M   'P 1'
#
loop_
_entity.id
_entity.type
_entity.pdbx_description
1 polymer ?
#
loop_
_entity_poly.entity_id
_entity_poly.type
_entity_poly.pdbx_seq_one_letter_code
_entity_poly.pdbx_strand_id
1 'polypeptide(L)' 'MDNHNKFLLLSNLVIQMGVIIALGVFLGDYLDSRANNLTPWWTLLLSLLSITAAFYQVLKTLKKDV' A
#
# COMPACT_ATOMS: atom_id res chain seq x y z
N MET A 1 -20.65 23.65 9.18
CA MET A 1 -19.21 23.67 9.51
C MET A 1 -18.88 22.22 9.92
N ASP A 2 -18.21 21.31 9.20
CA ASP A 2 -17.25 21.39 8.10
C ASP A 2 -17.13 20.02 7.38
N ASN A 3 -17.74 19.86 6.19
CA ASN A 3 -17.64 18.64 5.38
C ASN A 3 -16.27 18.49 4.68
N HIS A 4 -15.47 19.57 4.63
CA HIS A 4 -14.16 19.59 3.99
C HIS A 4 -13.13 18.66 4.65
N ASN A 5 -13.26 18.44 5.97
CA ASN A 5 -12.28 17.68 6.74
C ASN A 5 -12.28 16.19 6.37
N LYS A 6 -13.43 15.61 6.01
CA LYS A 6 -13.54 14.20 5.63
C LYS A 6 -12.83 13.89 4.30
N PHE A 7 -12.93 14.79 3.32
CA PHE A 7 -12.22 14.66 2.04
C PHE A 7 -10.70 14.79 2.19
N LEU A 8 -10.26 15.71 3.06
CA LEU A 8 -8.85 15.87 3.39
C LEU A 8 -8.28 14.65 4.13
N LEU A 9 -9.06 14.08 5.06
CA LEU A 9 -8.68 12.89 5.80
C LEU A 9 -8.60 11.65 4.89
N LEU A 10 -9.60 11.46 4.00
CA LEU A 10 -9.59 10.39 3.01
C LEU A 10 -8.41 10.52 2.04
N SER A 11 -8.11 11.74 1.58
CA SER A 11 -6.95 11.98 0.70
C SER A 11 -5.64 11.64 1.40
N ASN A 12 -5.47 12.06 2.65
CA ASN A 12 -4.27 11.77 3.43
C ASN A 12 -4.11 10.26 3.69
N LEU A 13 -5.22 9.55 3.95
CA LEU A 13 -5.24 8.11 4.08
C LEU A 13 -4.83 7.39 2.79
N VAL A 14 -5.42 7.77 1.65
CA VAL A 14 -5.13 7.19 0.34
C VAL A 14 -3.66 7.44 -0.02
N ILE A 15 -3.12 8.62 0.25
CA ILE A 15 -1.69 8.92 0.07
C ILE A 15 -0.84 8.01 0.96
N GLN A 16 -1.17 7.89 2.25
CA GLN A 16 -0.41 7.07 3.19
C GLN A 16 -0.35 5.59 2.76
N MET A 17 -1.47 5.06 2.26
CA MET A 17 -1.48 3.69 1.72
C MET A 17 -0.81 3.57 0.35
N GLY A 18 -1.00 4.55 -0.52
CA GLY A 18 -0.36 4.59 -1.83
C GLY A 18 1.16 4.55 -1.69
N VAL A 19 1.72 5.23 -0.69
CA VAL A 19 3.14 5.16 -0.35
C VAL A 19 3.55 3.74 0.07
N ILE A 20 2.76 3.05 0.90
CA ILE A 20 3.06 1.68 1.34
C ILE A 20 3.02 0.69 0.17
N ILE A 21 2.01 0.79 -0.70
CA ILE A 21 1.88 -0.05 -1.89
C ILE A 21 3.02 0.23 -2.86
N ALA A 22 3.30 1.50 -3.15
CA ALA A 22 4.40 1.89 -4.05
C ALA A 22 5.75 1.40 -3.53
N LEU A 23 6.00 1.53 -2.22
CA LEU A 23 7.22 1.00 -1.59
C LEU A 23 7.29 -0.52 -1.72
N GLY A 24 6.21 -1.25 -1.43
CA GLY A 24 6.26 -2.71 -1.53
C GLY A 24 6.39 -3.24 -2.96
N VAL A 25 5.73 -2.59 -3.93
CA VAL A 25 5.89 -2.95 -5.35
C VAL A 25 7.30 -2.61 -5.84
N PHE A 26 7.82 -1.43 -5.52
CA PHE A 26 9.17 -1.03 -5.92
C PHE A 26 10.26 -1.90 -5.27
N LEU A 27 10.07 -2.25 -4.00
CA LEU A 27 10.98 -3.17 -3.31
C LEU A 27 10.91 -4.59 -3.89
N GLY A 28 9.72 -5.03 -4.30
CA GLY A 28 9.50 -6.31 -4.95
C GLY A 28 10.19 -6.37 -6.30
N ASP A 29 9.99 -5.36 -7.13
CA ASP A 29 10.62 -5.20 -8.45
C ASP A 29 12.15 -5.12 -8.37
N TYR A 30 12.68 -4.40 -7.36
CA TYR A 30 14.12 -4.33 -7.14
C TYR A 30 14.72 -5.68 -6.72
N LEU A 31 14.04 -6.44 -5.86
CA LEU A 31 14.48 -7.79 -5.49
C LEU A 31 14.40 -8.75 -6.68
N ASP A 32 13.40 -8.58 -7.52
CA ASP A 32 13.17 -9.42 -8.69
C ASP A 32 14.24 -9.20 -9.77
N SER A 33 14.60 -7.94 -10.03
CA SER A 33 15.76 -7.56 -10.86
C SER A 33 17.08 -8.15 -10.33
N ARG A 34 17.25 -8.21 -9.00
CA ARG A 34 18.43 -8.83 -8.37
C ARG A 34 18.42 -10.35 -8.49
N ALA A 35 17.25 -10.98 -8.50
CA ALA A 35 17.12 -12.43 -8.52
C ALA A 35 17.41 -13.06 -9.89
N ASN A 36 17.45 -12.30 -10.99
CA ASN A 36 17.72 -12.78 -12.36
C ASN A 36 16.86 -14.00 -12.76
N ASN A 37 15.70 -14.14 -12.14
CA ASN A 37 14.84 -15.29 -12.29
C ASN A 37 13.85 -14.97 -13.42
N LEU A 38 13.66 -15.87 -14.41
CA LEU A 38 12.73 -15.65 -15.54
C LEU A 38 11.27 -15.38 -15.09
N THR A 39 10.96 -15.68 -13.83
CA THR A 39 9.61 -15.52 -13.26
C THR A 39 9.67 -14.61 -12.04
N PRO A 40 8.83 -13.55 -12.00
CA PRO A 40 8.90 -12.52 -10.98
C PRO A 40 8.29 -12.94 -9.64
N TRP A 41 8.87 -13.94 -9.01
CA TRP A 41 8.38 -14.55 -7.77
C TRP A 41 8.43 -13.57 -6.59
N TRP A 42 9.46 -12.72 -6.54
CA TRP A 42 9.60 -11.74 -5.46
C TRP A 42 8.57 -10.63 -5.59
N THR A 43 8.35 -10.10 -6.79
CA THR A 43 7.29 -9.13 -7.05
C THR A 43 5.92 -9.72 -6.75
N LEU A 44 5.66 -10.99 -7.07
CA LEU A 44 4.39 -11.65 -6.77
C LEU A 44 4.12 -11.72 -5.25
N LEU A 45 5.11 -12.16 -4.48
CA LEU A 45 5.00 -12.32 -3.03
C LEU A 45 4.91 -10.97 -2.31
N LEU A 46 5.74 -10.00 -2.71
CA LEU A 46 5.70 -8.66 -2.15
C LEU A 46 4.42 -7.92 -2.53
N SER A 47 3.93 -8.03 -3.76
CA SER A 47 2.65 -7.47 -4.19
C SER A 47 1.51 -7.98 -3.31
N LEU A 48 1.44 -9.30 -3.09
CA LEU A 48 0.41 -9.92 -2.27
C LEU A 48 0.46 -9.44 -0.81
N LEU A 49 1.67 -9.35 -0.24
CA LEU A 49 1.87 -8.78 1.09
C LEU A 49 1.53 -7.29 1.14
N SER A 50 1.90 -6.52 0.11
CA SER A 50 1.63 -5.08 0.05
C SER A 50 0.14 -4.79 -0.03
N ILE A 51 -0.59 -5.53 -0.86
CA ILE A 51 -2.05 -5.44 -0.96
C ILE A 51 -2.68 -5.77 0.39
N THR A 52 -2.24 -6.84 1.05
CA THR A 52 -2.74 -7.25 2.36
C THR A 52 -2.48 -6.18 3.43
N ALA A 53 -1.26 -5.65 3.47
CA ALA A 53 -0.86 -4.59 4.40
C ALA A 53 -1.65 -3.31 4.16
N ALA A 54 -1.81 -2.90 2.89
CA ALA A 54 -2.59 -1.73 2.52
C ALA A 54 -4.05 -1.88 2.92
N PHE A 55 -4.68 -3.03 2.64
CA PHE A 55 -6.04 -3.32 3.08
C PHE A 55 -6.19 -3.28 4.60
N TYR A 56 -5.26 -3.88 5.33
CA TYR A 56 -5.27 -3.84 6.80
C TYR A 56 -5.15 -2.40 7.32
N GLN A 57 -4.34 -1.58 6.66
CA GLN A 57 -4.17 -0.17 6.98
C GLN A 57 -5.45 0.64 6.74
N VAL A 58 -6.17 0.42 5.62
CA VAL A 58 -7.50 1.01 5.37
C VAL A 58 -8.41 0.70 6.55
N LEU A 59 -8.58 -0.59 6.85
CA LEU A 59 -9.53 -1.05 7.84
C LEU A 59 -9.19 -0.49 9.22
N LYS A 60 -7.91 -0.43 9.56
CA LYS A 60 -7.44 0.15 10.82
C LYS A 60 -7.66 1.66 10.91
N THR A 61 -7.47 2.42 9.82
CA THR A 61 -7.80 3.85 9.80
C THR A 61 -9.30 4.06 9.91
N LEU A 62 -10.10 3.35 9.11
CA LEU A 62 -11.56 3.49 9.15
C LEU A 62 -12.11 3.17 10.54
N LYS A 63 -11.56 2.16 11.23
CA LYS A 63 -11.95 1.83 12.62
C LYS A 63 -11.42 2.81 13.67
N LYS A 64 -10.45 3.67 13.33
CA LYS A 64 -9.91 4.69 14.24
C LYS A 64 -10.61 6.04 14.09
N ASP A 65 -11.32 6.24 12.98
CA ASP A 65 -12.15 7.43 12.71
C ASP A 65 -13.65 7.23 13.01
N VAL A 66 -14.05 6.05 13.53
CA VAL A 66 -15.39 5.77 14.10
C VAL A 66 -15.31 5.78 15.61
#